data_AF-A0KJX1-F1
#
_entry.id   AF-A0KJX1-F1
#
_cell.length_a   1.000
_cell.length_b   1.000
_cell.length_c   1.000
_cell.angle_alpha   90.00
_cell.angle_beta   90.00
_cell.angle_gamma   90.00
#
_symmetry.space_group_name_H-M   'P 1'
#
loop_
_entity.id
_entity.type
_entity.pdbx_description
1 polymer ?
#
loop_
_entity_poly.entity_id
_entity_poly.type
_entity_poly.pdbx_seq_one_letter_code
_entity_poly.pdbx_strand_id
1 'polypeptide(L)'
;MTNSIEMALRLFSPKGALHEPAACRQFNALGRDEFIGALQVAAKNNPLGLQFLMADHLSDMEAIQGLLAHFCTTLDCSDAGGMAMAILLRRPLPEQLERLVLSHPHYDKVRRRAAVVMEKAKRAHRAGNDNEYQRLLAERNEILQLGRDHCVAEMMQSGRCPHCRGTGLRPRRGDECPKCHGTGRVVPNVELVSRRFGVQMRQSVERAVDEVIHQASDLARVMDRQVREMSSV
;
A
#
# COMPACT_ATOMS: atom_id res chain seq x y z
N MET A 1 8.40 -6.10 10.29
CA MET A 1 8.44 -7.40 9.60
C MET A 1 9.61 -8.18 10.17
N THR A 2 9.41 -9.45 10.52
CA THR A 2 10.48 -10.32 11.06
C THR A 2 11.25 -10.96 9.91
N ASN A 3 12.49 -11.38 10.15
CA ASN A 3 13.32 -12.01 9.13
C ASN A 3 12.68 -13.31 8.61
N SER A 4 12.05 -14.10 9.50
CA SER A 4 11.38 -15.35 9.13
C SER A 4 10.24 -15.14 8.14
N ILE A 5 9.35 -14.18 8.41
CA ILE A 5 8.28 -13.82 7.47
C ILE A 5 8.88 -13.37 6.14
N GLU A 6 9.87 -12.49 6.16
CA GLU A 6 10.49 -12.00 4.93
C GLU A 6 11.06 -13.16 4.09
N MET A 7 11.74 -14.12 4.72
CA MET A 7 12.23 -15.33 4.06
C MET A 7 11.09 -16.14 3.45
N ALA A 8 10.01 -16.41 4.19
CA ALA A 8 8.88 -17.16 3.64
C ALA A 8 8.18 -16.42 2.50
N LEU A 9 7.95 -15.11 2.63
CA LEU A 9 7.34 -14.30 1.56
C LEU A 9 8.17 -14.30 0.28
N ARG A 10 9.50 -14.31 0.40
CA ARG A 10 10.40 -14.43 -0.76
C ARG A 10 10.20 -15.74 -1.51
N LEU A 11 9.85 -16.85 -0.83
CA LEU A 11 9.61 -18.15 -1.48
C LEU A 11 8.41 -18.11 -2.45
N PHE A 12 7.45 -17.22 -2.21
CA PHE A 12 6.28 -17.02 -3.08
C PHE A 12 6.54 -16.00 -4.21
N SER A 13 7.70 -15.32 -4.20
CA SER A 13 8.10 -14.44 -5.30
C SER A 13 8.71 -15.25 -6.45
N PRO A 14 8.43 -14.92 -7.73
CA PRO A 14 9.01 -15.61 -8.89
C PRO A 14 10.55 -15.66 -8.88
N LYS A 15 11.20 -14.65 -8.30
CA LYS A 15 12.66 -14.59 -8.17
C LYS A 15 13.21 -15.41 -6.99
N GLY A 16 12.42 -15.59 -5.93
CA GLY A 16 12.82 -16.36 -4.75
C GLY A 16 12.54 -17.86 -4.90
N ALA A 17 11.57 -18.25 -5.74
CA ALA A 17 11.33 -19.66 -6.09
C ALA A 17 12.53 -20.33 -6.80
N LEU A 18 13.41 -19.53 -7.40
CA LEU A 18 14.66 -19.96 -8.04
C LEU A 18 15.88 -19.95 -7.10
N HIS A 19 15.72 -19.41 -5.89
CA HIS A 19 16.76 -19.38 -4.87
C HIS A 19 16.52 -20.52 -3.89
N GLU A 20 17.24 -21.62 -4.07
CA GLU A 20 17.53 -22.52 -2.96
C GLU A 20 18.33 -21.71 -1.93
N PRO A 21 17.88 -21.62 -0.65
CA PRO A 21 18.73 -21.12 0.41
C PRO A 21 20.00 -21.96 0.36
N ALA A 22 21.15 -21.32 0.16
CA ALA A 22 22.40 -21.99 -0.15
C ALA A 22 22.63 -23.21 0.75
N ALA A 23 22.52 -24.41 0.17
CA ALA A 23 22.95 -25.67 0.78
C ALA A 23 24.48 -25.76 0.93
N CYS A 24 25.17 -24.62 0.97
CA CYS A 24 26.62 -24.54 0.99
C CYS A 24 27.08 -23.74 2.22
N ARG A 25 27.50 -24.49 3.25
CA ARG A 25 28.38 -24.11 4.38
C ARG A 25 27.78 -23.63 5.72
N GLN A 26 26.55 -24.01 6.09
CA GLN A 26 26.12 -23.91 7.50
C GLN A 26 25.35 -25.17 7.91
N PHE A 27 25.80 -25.82 8.99
CA PHE A 27 25.26 -27.09 9.49
C PHE A 27 23.81 -27.00 10.04
N ASN A 28 23.18 -25.82 10.08
CA ASN A 28 21.82 -25.57 10.58
C ASN A 28 20.96 -24.68 9.64
N ALA A 29 21.23 -24.70 8.32
CA ALA A 29 20.47 -23.87 7.38
C ALA A 29 19.09 -24.47 7.09
N LEU A 30 18.03 -23.83 7.59
CA LEU A 30 16.65 -24.22 7.28
C LEU A 30 16.38 -24.07 5.78
N GLY A 31 15.77 -25.09 5.19
CA GLY A 31 15.36 -25.13 3.80
C GLY A 31 14.00 -24.51 3.55
N ARG A 32 13.57 -24.58 2.29
CA ARG A 32 12.28 -24.05 1.81
C ARG A 32 11.10 -24.68 2.54
N ASP A 33 11.13 -26.00 2.71
CA ASP A 33 9.99 -26.75 3.24
C ASP A 33 9.77 -26.48 4.74
N GLU A 34 10.84 -26.23 5.49
CA GLU A 34 10.79 -25.82 6.89
C GLU A 34 10.12 -24.45 7.05
N PHE A 35 10.49 -23.47 6.20
CA PHE A 35 9.85 -22.15 6.22
C PHE A 35 8.38 -22.21 5.79
N ILE A 36 8.04 -23.01 4.78
CA ILE A 36 6.65 -23.21 4.34
C ILE A 36 5.85 -23.90 5.45
N GLY A 37 6.39 -24.96 6.05
CA GLY A 37 5.76 -25.68 7.15
C GLY A 37 5.50 -24.78 8.35
N ALA A 38 6.49 -23.99 8.77
CA ALA A 38 6.33 -23.03 9.86
C ALA A 38 5.25 -21.97 9.54
N LEU A 39 5.25 -21.45 8.31
CA LEU A 39 4.22 -20.51 7.88
C LEU A 39 2.82 -21.14 7.92
N GLN A 40 2.67 -22.38 7.43
CA GLN A 40 1.38 -23.07 7.41
C GLN A 40 0.85 -23.34 8.81
N VAL A 41 1.70 -23.77 9.74
CA VAL A 41 1.28 -23.99 11.13
C VAL A 41 0.87 -22.68 11.79
N ALA A 42 1.63 -21.60 11.59
CA ALA A 42 1.28 -20.28 12.10
C ALA A 42 -0.04 -19.76 11.49
N ALA A 43 -0.26 -19.99 10.19
CA ALA A 43 -1.43 -19.56 9.46
C ALA A 43 -2.72 -20.30 9.83
N LYS A 44 -2.64 -21.56 10.29
CA LYS A 44 -3.81 -22.37 10.67
C LYS A 44 -4.75 -21.66 11.65
N ASN A 45 -4.19 -20.92 12.61
CA ASN A 45 -4.96 -20.16 13.59
C ASN A 45 -5.02 -18.66 13.26
N ASN A 46 -4.36 -18.21 12.19
CA ASN A 46 -4.24 -16.80 11.81
C ASN A 46 -4.47 -16.59 10.30
N PRO A 47 -5.60 -17.07 9.73
CA PRO A 47 -5.81 -17.05 8.28
C PRO A 47 -5.90 -15.63 7.70
N LEU A 48 -6.53 -14.68 8.40
CA LEU A 48 -6.62 -13.29 7.94
C LEU A 48 -5.25 -12.61 8.00
N GLY A 49 -4.44 -12.95 9.00
CA GLY A 49 -3.06 -12.48 9.11
C GLY A 49 -2.21 -12.92 7.91
N LEU A 50 -2.34 -14.17 7.48
CA LEU A 50 -1.66 -14.66 6.26
C LEU A 50 -2.15 -13.91 5.03
N GLN A 51 -3.47 -13.80 4.83
CA GLN A 51 -4.03 -13.08 3.69
C GLN A 51 -3.55 -11.63 3.64
N PHE A 52 -3.45 -10.96 4.79
CA PHE A 52 -2.92 -9.60 4.86
C PHE A 52 -1.46 -9.52 4.40
N LEU A 53 -0.60 -10.45 4.84
CA LEU A 53 0.80 -10.48 4.41
C LEU A 53 0.92 -10.75 2.91
N MET A 54 0.11 -11.65 2.36
CA MET A 54 0.05 -11.92 0.91
C MET A 54 -0.42 -10.68 0.12
N ALA A 55 -1.49 -10.03 0.59
CA ALA A 55 -2.04 -8.84 -0.04
C ALA A 55 -1.09 -7.65 0.00
N ASP A 56 -0.47 -7.36 1.16
CA ASP A 56 0.39 -6.18 1.34
C ASP A 56 1.76 -6.32 0.67
N HIS A 57 2.33 -7.54 0.62
CA HIS A 57 3.70 -7.75 0.15
C HIS A 57 3.81 -8.36 -1.23
N LEU A 58 2.83 -9.17 -1.64
CA LEU A 58 2.84 -9.86 -2.93
C LEU A 58 1.76 -9.34 -3.89
N SER A 59 0.88 -8.44 -3.43
CA SER A 59 -0.29 -8.01 -4.20
C SER A 59 -1.15 -9.19 -4.67
N ASP A 60 -1.24 -10.22 -3.83
CA ASP A 60 -2.00 -11.43 -4.13
C ASP A 60 -3.49 -11.11 -4.25
N MET A 61 -4.06 -11.37 -5.43
CA MET A 61 -5.43 -10.97 -5.76
C MET A 61 -6.48 -11.80 -5.01
N GLU A 62 -6.20 -13.07 -4.75
CA GLU A 62 -7.12 -13.95 -4.01
C GLU A 62 -7.19 -13.51 -2.55
N ALA A 63 -6.03 -13.21 -1.95
CA ALA A 63 -5.95 -12.68 -0.59
C ALA A 63 -6.64 -11.30 -0.46
N ILE A 64 -6.45 -10.41 -1.45
CA ILE A 64 -7.15 -9.11 -1.49
C ILE A 64 -8.67 -9.31 -1.55
N GLN A 65 -9.15 -10.23 -2.40
CA GLN A 65 -10.58 -10.51 -2.53
C GLN A 65 -11.14 -11.16 -1.25
N GLY A 66 -10.42 -12.11 -0.66
CA GLY A 66 -10.81 -12.78 0.59
C GLY A 66 -10.95 -11.80 1.76
N LEU A 67 -9.97 -10.91 1.94
CA LEU A 67 -10.03 -9.85 2.95
C LEU A 67 -11.16 -8.86 2.70
N LEU A 68 -11.42 -8.50 1.44
CA LEU A 68 -12.53 -7.59 1.10
C LEU A 68 -13.87 -8.25 1.44
N ALA A 69 -14.06 -9.52 1.05
CA ALA A 69 -15.26 -10.28 1.35
C ALA A 69 -15.47 -10.43 2.86
N HIS A 70 -14.39 -10.68 3.61
CA HIS A 70 -14.43 -10.69 5.07
C HIS A 70 -14.92 -9.35 5.62
N PHE A 71 -14.29 -8.22 5.24
CA PHE A 71 -14.72 -6.91 5.75
C PHE A 71 -16.16 -6.55 5.37
N CYS A 72 -16.57 -6.81 4.13
CA CYS A 72 -17.95 -6.54 3.68
C CYS A 72 -18.97 -7.35 4.49
N THR A 73 -18.65 -8.61 4.81
CA THR A 73 -19.52 -9.48 5.62
C THR A 73 -19.55 -9.05 7.08
N THR A 74 -18.38 -8.78 7.67
CA THR A 74 -18.25 -8.38 9.09
C THR A 74 -18.91 -7.04 9.39
N LEU A 75 -18.88 -6.11 8.43
CA LEU A 75 -19.42 -4.76 8.58
C LEU A 75 -20.84 -4.60 8.00
N ASP A 76 -21.35 -5.62 7.32
CA ASP A 76 -22.62 -5.60 6.57
C ASP A 76 -22.76 -4.38 5.64
N CYS A 77 -21.64 -3.95 5.06
CA CYS A 77 -21.58 -2.76 4.23
C CYS A 77 -20.37 -2.80 3.29
N SER A 78 -20.63 -2.84 1.98
CA SER A 78 -19.58 -2.91 0.95
C SER A 78 -18.66 -1.67 0.98
N ASP A 79 -19.23 -0.48 1.11
CA ASP A 79 -18.45 0.76 1.14
C ASP A 79 -17.56 0.84 2.39
N ALA A 80 -18.10 0.50 3.56
CA ALA A 80 -17.31 0.45 4.80
C ALA A 80 -16.23 -0.62 4.74
N GLY A 81 -16.52 -1.77 4.11
CA GLY A 81 -15.54 -2.82 3.84
C GLY A 81 -14.40 -2.37 2.94
N GLY A 82 -14.71 -1.62 1.88
CA GLY A 82 -13.71 -1.00 1.02
C GLY A 82 -12.83 0.02 1.77
N MET A 83 -13.41 0.81 2.68
CA MET A 83 -12.65 1.72 3.54
C MET A 83 -11.76 0.96 4.54
N ALA A 84 -12.27 -0.11 5.17
CA ALA A 84 -11.50 -0.97 6.06
C ALA A 84 -10.29 -1.59 5.34
N MET A 85 -10.50 -2.12 4.13
CA MET A 85 -9.43 -2.61 3.27
C MET A 85 -8.37 -1.54 2.99
N ALA A 86 -8.79 -0.33 2.61
CA ALA A 86 -7.86 0.77 2.36
C ALA A 86 -7.08 1.16 3.62
N ILE A 87 -7.73 1.15 4.79
CA ILE A 87 -7.09 1.41 6.08
C ILE A 87 -6.04 0.34 6.38
N LEU A 88 -6.40 -0.94 6.28
CA LEU A 88 -5.53 -2.09 6.51
C LEU A 88 -4.27 -2.03 5.64
N LEU A 89 -4.44 -1.87 4.33
CA LEU A 89 -3.33 -1.85 3.35
C LEU A 89 -2.60 -0.51 3.27
N ARG A 90 -2.92 0.45 4.16
CA ARG A 90 -2.35 1.81 4.16
C ARG A 90 -2.46 2.48 2.79
N ARG A 91 -3.65 2.40 2.18
CA ARG A 91 -4.00 3.01 0.89
C ARG A 91 -4.87 4.25 1.12
N PRO A 92 -4.78 5.26 0.24
CA PRO A 92 -5.58 6.46 0.39
C PRO A 92 -7.08 6.18 0.23
N LEU A 93 -7.90 6.85 1.03
CA LEU A 93 -9.34 6.92 0.77
C LEU A 93 -9.62 7.87 -0.41
N PRO A 94 -10.72 7.68 -1.17
CA PRO A 94 -11.02 8.49 -2.35
C PRO A 94 -10.97 10.00 -2.11
N GLU A 95 -11.51 10.46 -0.98
CA GLU A 95 -11.57 11.87 -0.59
C GLU A 95 -10.20 12.45 -0.22
N GLN A 96 -9.19 11.60 0.03
CA GLN A 96 -7.82 12.03 0.31
C GLN A 96 -6.95 12.14 -0.96
N LEU A 97 -7.37 11.51 -2.07
CA LEU A 97 -6.53 11.33 -3.25
C LEU A 97 -6.00 12.65 -3.81
N GLU A 98 -6.86 13.64 -3.99
CA GLU A 98 -6.47 14.92 -4.61
C GLU A 98 -5.34 15.61 -3.83
N ARG A 99 -5.50 15.72 -2.51
CA ARG A 99 -4.50 16.31 -1.62
C ARG A 99 -3.18 15.52 -1.62
N LEU A 100 -3.26 14.20 -1.71
CA LEU A 100 -2.09 13.32 -1.70
C LEU A 100 -1.33 13.36 -3.03
N VAL A 101 -2.04 13.40 -4.16
CA VAL A 101 -1.45 13.58 -5.50
C VAL A 101 -0.65 14.89 -5.56
N LEU A 102 -1.19 15.99 -5.02
CA LEU A 102 -0.48 17.27 -4.96
C LEU A 102 0.81 17.23 -4.12
N SER A 103 0.93 16.27 -3.20
CA SER A 103 2.13 16.07 -2.38
C SER A 103 3.20 15.20 -3.06
N HIS A 104 2.90 14.63 -4.23
CA HIS A 104 3.77 13.69 -4.92
C HIS A 104 4.83 14.42 -5.80
N PRO A 105 6.14 14.13 -5.65
CA PRO A 105 7.18 14.80 -6.42
C PRO A 105 7.08 14.62 -7.94
N HIS A 106 6.55 13.49 -8.42
CA HIS A 106 6.30 13.31 -9.85
C HIS A 106 5.19 14.26 -10.33
N TYR A 107 4.11 14.39 -9.56
CA TYR A 107 3.00 15.26 -9.95
C TYR A 107 3.40 16.74 -9.95
N ASP A 108 4.28 17.16 -9.03
CA ASP A 108 4.83 18.52 -9.06
C ASP A 108 5.61 18.79 -10.36
N LYS A 109 6.40 17.83 -10.85
CA LYS A 109 7.07 17.93 -12.15
C LYS A 109 6.08 18.00 -13.31
N VAL A 110 5.03 17.16 -13.29
CA VAL A 110 3.96 17.17 -14.30
C VAL A 110 3.25 18.52 -14.31
N ARG A 111 2.89 19.07 -13.15
CA ARG A 111 2.24 20.37 -13.01
C ARG A 111 3.08 21.51 -13.59
N ARG A 112 4.40 21.49 -13.36
CA ARG A 112 5.32 22.47 -13.97
C ARG A 112 5.36 22.36 -15.50
N ARG A 113 5.34 21.14 -16.05
CA ARG A 113 5.24 20.93 -17.51
C ARG A 113 3.91 21.45 -18.07
N ALA A 114 2.80 21.13 -17.42
CA ALA A 114 1.47 21.59 -17.81
C ALA A 114 1.35 23.13 -17.76
N ALA A 115 2.05 23.79 -16.82
CA ALA A 115 2.08 25.26 -16.75
C ALA A 115 2.74 25.89 -17.99
N VAL A 116 3.78 25.27 -18.55
CA VAL A 116 4.40 25.76 -19.80
C VAL A 116 3.43 25.67 -20.98
N VAL A 117 2.67 24.57 -21.08
CA VAL A 117 1.62 24.42 -22.11
C VAL A 117 0.52 25.45 -21.92
N MET A 118 0.12 25.70 -20.66
CA MET A 118 -0.88 26.72 -20.34
C MET A 118 -0.42 28.14 -20.75
N GLU A 119 0.85 28.48 -20.56
CA GLU A 119 1.37 29.78 -21.00
C GLU A 119 1.38 29.91 -22.53
N LYS A 120 1.62 28.82 -23.28
CA LYS A 120 1.44 28.82 -24.74
C LYS A 120 -0.03 29.02 -25.12
N ALA A 121 -0.95 28.34 -24.43
CA ALA A 121 -2.39 28.47 -24.66
C ALA A 121 -2.84 29.92 -24.48
N LYS A 122 -2.43 30.57 -23.38
CA LYS A 122 -2.73 31.99 -23.12
C LYS A 122 -2.21 32.91 -24.23
N ARG A 123 -1.02 32.65 -24.79
CA ARG A 123 -0.47 33.44 -25.91
C ARG A 123 -1.31 33.26 -27.19
N ALA A 124 -1.71 32.03 -27.51
CA ALA A 124 -2.58 31.74 -28.65
C ALA A 124 -3.93 32.47 -28.54
N HIS A 125 -4.54 32.46 -27.35
CA HIS A 125 -5.79 33.17 -27.10
C HIS A 125 -5.64 34.69 -27.23
N ARG A 126 -4.56 35.28 -26.68
CA ARG A 126 -4.26 36.72 -26.87
C ARG A 126 -4.04 37.11 -28.33
N ALA A 127 -3.62 36.17 -29.18
CA ALA A 127 -3.45 36.36 -30.61
C ALA A 127 -4.75 36.10 -31.41
N GLY A 128 -5.87 35.81 -30.74
CA GLY A 128 -7.17 35.49 -31.38
C GLY A 128 -7.24 34.10 -32.01
N ASN A 129 -6.29 33.20 -31.72
CA ASN A 129 -6.31 31.84 -32.24
C ASN A 129 -6.95 30.89 -31.22
N ASP A 130 -8.29 30.88 -31.20
CA ASP A 130 -9.08 30.09 -30.26
C ASP A 130 -8.98 28.58 -30.51
N ASN A 131 -8.80 28.15 -31.77
CA ASN A 131 -8.61 26.73 -32.09
C ASN A 131 -7.32 26.19 -31.46
N GLU A 132 -6.22 26.93 -31.58
CA GLU A 132 -4.94 26.56 -30.97
C GLU A 132 -5.01 26.65 -29.43
N TYR A 133 -5.74 27.63 -28.90
CA TYR A 133 -6.00 27.71 -27.45
C TYR A 133 -6.70 26.45 -26.94
N GLN A 134 -7.78 25.99 -27.59
CA GLN A 134 -8.50 24.78 -27.20
C GLN A 134 -7.63 23.54 -27.31
N ARG A 135 -6.83 23.42 -28.38
CA ARG A 135 -5.88 22.30 -28.55
C ARG A 135 -4.87 22.23 -27.41
N LEU A 136 -4.26 23.36 -27.05
CA LEU A 136 -3.27 23.43 -25.96
C LEU A 136 -3.90 23.24 -24.58
N LEU A 137 -5.16 23.69 -24.37
CA LEU A 137 -5.91 23.38 -23.16
C LEU A 137 -6.17 21.88 -23.00
N ALA A 138 -6.58 21.21 -24.08
CA ALA A 138 -6.79 19.77 -24.09
C ALA A 138 -5.48 19.03 -23.76
N GLU A 139 -4.38 19.39 -24.42
CA GLU A 139 -3.04 18.83 -24.15
C GLU A 139 -2.64 19.02 -22.66
N ARG A 140 -2.85 20.23 -22.12
CA ARG A 140 -2.55 20.53 -20.71
C ARG A 140 -3.39 19.66 -19.77
N ASN A 141 -4.67 19.47 -20.04
CA ASN A 141 -5.55 18.65 -19.21
C ASN A 141 -5.17 17.17 -19.28
N GLU A 142 -4.83 16.66 -20.46
CA GLU A 142 -4.34 15.29 -20.66
C GLU A 142 -3.04 15.04 -19.87
N ILE A 143 -2.07 15.95 -19.94
CA ILE A 143 -0.82 15.87 -19.17
C ILE A 143 -1.10 15.77 -17.66
N LEU A 144 -2.01 16.61 -17.16
CA LEU A 144 -2.38 16.60 -15.74
C LEU A 144 -3.11 15.31 -15.35
N GLN A 145 -3.99 14.80 -16.21
CA GLN A 145 -4.77 13.60 -15.95
C GLN A 145 -3.88 12.37 -15.92
N LEU A 146 -3.02 12.18 -16.94
CA LEU A 146 -2.06 11.07 -16.98
C LEU A 146 -1.13 11.08 -15.76
N GLY A 147 -0.63 12.25 -15.37
CA GLY A 147 0.20 12.38 -14.17
C GLY A 147 -0.55 12.08 -12.88
N ARG A 148 -1.83 12.45 -12.80
CA ARG A 148 -2.69 12.14 -11.65
C ARG A 148 -2.89 10.63 -11.55
N ASP A 149 -3.27 9.99 -12.65
CA ASP A 149 -3.60 8.57 -12.68
C ASP A 149 -2.37 7.71 -12.37
N HIS A 150 -1.19 8.10 -12.86
CA HIS A 150 0.08 7.48 -12.47
C HIS A 150 0.32 7.55 -10.95
N CYS A 151 0.16 8.74 -10.34
CA CYS A 151 0.35 8.90 -8.90
C CYS A 151 -0.68 8.14 -8.06
N VAL A 152 -1.95 8.12 -8.50
CA VAL A 152 -3.00 7.35 -7.83
C VAL A 152 -2.69 5.85 -7.91
N ALA A 153 -2.32 5.34 -9.08
CA ALA A 153 -1.96 3.94 -9.27
C ALA A 153 -0.77 3.55 -8.37
N GLU A 154 0.29 4.36 -8.31
CA GLU A 154 1.45 4.10 -7.46
C GLU A 154 1.08 4.01 -5.97
N MET A 155 0.25 4.95 -5.49
CA MET A 155 -0.20 4.96 -4.09
C MET A 155 -1.14 3.79 -3.77
N MET A 156 -2.07 3.47 -4.68
CA MET A 156 -3.01 2.35 -4.48
C MET A 156 -2.31 1.00 -4.54
N GLN A 157 -1.26 0.87 -5.34
CA GLN A 157 -0.48 -0.36 -5.43
C GLN A 157 0.41 -0.56 -4.20
N SER A 158 1.14 0.49 -3.79
CA SER A 158 2.23 0.34 -2.81
C SER A 158 1.89 0.78 -1.39
N GLY A 159 0.82 1.56 -1.20
CA GLY A 159 0.51 2.21 0.08
C GLY A 159 1.61 3.16 0.59
N ARG A 160 2.61 3.50 -0.24
CA ARG A 160 3.72 4.36 0.15
C ARG A 160 3.27 5.81 0.22
N CYS A 161 3.81 6.53 1.20
CA CYS A 161 3.57 7.95 1.34
C CYS A 161 4.07 8.68 0.08
N PRO A 162 3.22 9.48 -0.59
CA PRO A 162 3.60 10.15 -1.83
C PRO A 162 4.73 11.18 -1.64
N HIS A 163 4.89 11.70 -0.43
CA HIS A 163 5.86 12.76 -0.14
C HIS A 163 7.28 12.23 0.06
N CYS A 164 7.44 11.18 0.87
CA CYS A 164 8.73 10.57 1.19
C CYS A 164 9.00 9.28 0.42
N ARG A 165 8.04 8.78 -0.37
CA ARG A 165 8.14 7.56 -1.19
C ARG A 165 8.52 6.32 -0.39
N GLY A 166 7.99 6.18 0.82
CA GLY A 166 8.28 5.01 1.67
C GLY A 166 9.37 5.21 2.70
N THR A 167 10.21 6.24 2.61
CA THR A 167 11.37 6.38 3.50
C THR A 167 11.02 6.81 4.91
N GLY A 168 9.86 7.45 5.11
CA GLY A 168 9.50 8.07 6.38
C GLY A 168 10.25 9.38 6.67
N LEU A 169 11.19 9.78 5.81
CA LEU A 169 12.04 10.96 6.00
C LEU A 169 11.79 12.01 4.93
N ARG A 170 11.86 13.29 5.29
CA ARG A 170 11.75 14.39 4.33
C ARG A 170 12.90 14.34 3.33
N PRO A 171 12.60 14.44 2.01
CA PRO A 171 13.65 14.62 1.02
C PRO A 171 14.49 15.84 1.35
N ARG A 172 15.83 15.70 1.31
CA ARG A 172 16.86 16.73 1.56
C ARG A 172 17.13 17.10 3.02
N ARG A 173 16.13 17.13 3.91
CA ARG A 173 16.34 17.47 5.33
C ARG A 173 16.66 16.25 6.20
N GLY A 174 16.22 15.06 5.80
CA GLY A 174 16.54 13.80 6.51
C GLY A 174 15.85 13.63 7.86
N ASP A 175 15.03 14.59 8.27
CA ASP A 175 14.17 14.53 9.45
C ASP A 175 12.81 13.91 9.12
N GLU A 176 12.00 13.68 10.15
CA GLU A 176 10.74 12.96 10.03
C GLU A 176 9.77 13.59 9.01
N CYS A 177 9.20 12.76 8.14
CA CYS A 177 8.22 13.19 7.15
C CYS A 177 6.91 13.62 7.82
N PRO A 178 6.48 14.90 7.68
CA PRO A 178 5.29 15.41 8.36
C PRO A 178 3.98 14.91 7.75
N LYS A 179 4.03 14.24 6.59
CA LYS A 179 2.83 13.71 5.90
C LYS A 179 2.46 12.31 6.36
N CYS A 180 3.45 11.51 6.78
CA CYS A 180 3.24 10.15 7.26
C CYS A 180 3.74 9.92 8.68
N HIS A 181 4.27 10.96 9.35
CA HIS A 181 4.80 10.91 10.70
C HIS A 181 5.82 9.77 10.87
N GLY A 182 6.83 9.76 9.99
CA GLY A 182 7.91 8.77 10.04
C GLY A 182 7.56 7.38 9.49
N THR A 183 6.28 7.04 9.32
CA THR A 183 5.87 5.67 8.96
C THR A 183 6.21 5.26 7.53
N GLY A 184 6.48 6.22 6.65
CA GLY A 184 6.72 5.96 5.23
C GLY A 184 5.47 5.55 4.42
N ARG A 185 4.32 5.30 5.06
CA ARG A 185 3.09 4.83 4.42
C ARG A 185 2.04 5.94 4.34
N VAL A 186 1.03 5.77 3.49
CA VAL A 186 -0.14 6.66 3.52
C VAL A 186 -0.83 6.50 4.88
N VAL A 187 -1.37 7.60 5.40
CA VAL A 187 -2.18 7.62 6.62
C VAL A 187 -3.64 7.83 6.21
N PRO A 188 -4.44 6.74 6.15
CA PRO A 188 -5.85 6.83 5.81
C PRO A 188 -6.60 7.61 6.89
N ASN A 189 -7.48 8.52 6.49
CA ASN A 189 -8.22 9.34 7.45
C ASN A 189 -9.45 8.58 7.93
N VAL A 190 -9.31 7.86 9.05
CA VAL A 190 -10.38 7.05 9.65
C VAL A 190 -11.61 7.90 10.01
N GLU A 191 -11.46 9.21 10.22
CA GLU A 191 -12.61 10.09 10.45
C GLU A 191 -13.49 10.34 9.23
N LEU A 192 -13.07 9.92 8.03
CA LEU A 192 -13.99 9.86 6.90
C LEU A 192 -15.04 8.77 7.09
N VAL A 193 -14.72 7.68 7.81
CA VAL A 193 -15.67 6.61 8.13
C VAL A 193 -16.76 7.14 9.05
N SER A 194 -16.39 7.84 10.13
CA SER A 194 -17.36 8.42 11.07
C SER A 194 -18.24 9.49 10.40
N ARG A 195 -17.68 10.31 9.50
CA ARG A 195 -18.46 11.29 8.74
C ARG A 195 -19.48 10.66 7.80
N ARG A 196 -19.16 9.51 7.19
CA ARG A 196 -20.02 8.85 6.20
C ARG A 196 -21.04 7.90 6.82
N PHE A 197 -20.67 7.20 7.90
CA PHE A 197 -21.46 6.10 8.45
C PHE A 197 -21.72 6.22 9.97
N GLY A 198 -21.21 7.26 10.62
CA GLY A 198 -21.34 7.45 12.05
C GLY A 198 -20.25 6.77 12.89
N VAL A 199 -20.20 7.13 14.17
CA VAL A 199 -19.13 6.72 15.10
C VAL A 199 -19.14 5.20 15.36
N GLN A 200 -20.32 4.57 15.41
CA GLN A 200 -20.43 3.12 15.62
C GLN A 200 -19.77 2.33 14.47
N MET A 201 -20.02 2.73 13.23
CA MET A 201 -19.37 2.09 12.08
C MET A 201 -17.87 2.29 12.10
N ARG A 202 -17.38 3.49 12.47
CA ARG A 202 -15.94 3.73 12.64
C ARG A 202 -15.33 2.74 13.64
N GLN A 203 -15.96 2.54 14.79
CA GLN A 203 -15.49 1.60 15.81
C GLN A 203 -15.54 0.14 15.32
N SER A 204 -16.54 -0.23 14.52
CA SER A 204 -16.59 -1.57 13.92
C SER A 204 -15.49 -1.77 12.87
N VAL A 205 -15.21 -0.76 12.05
CA VAL A 205 -14.10 -0.77 11.09
C VAL A 205 -12.75 -0.90 11.82
N GLU A 206 -12.53 -0.10 12.87
CA GLU A 206 -11.30 -0.15 13.68
C GLU A 206 -11.11 -1.56 14.26
N ARG A 207 -12.15 -2.13 14.89
CA ARG A 207 -12.09 -3.49 15.46
C ARG A 207 -11.80 -4.56 14.41
N ALA A 208 -12.44 -4.50 13.25
CA ALA A 208 -12.23 -5.47 12.17
C ALA A 208 -10.81 -5.38 11.61
N VAL A 209 -10.30 -4.16 11.39
CA VAL A 209 -8.91 -3.95 10.92
C VAL A 209 -7.92 -4.43 11.99
N ASP A 210 -8.16 -4.10 13.24
CA ASP A 210 -7.31 -4.52 14.36
C ASP A 210 -7.25 -6.05 14.46
N GLU A 211 -8.37 -6.76 14.31
CA GLU A 211 -8.37 -8.24 14.31
C GLU A 211 -7.36 -8.81 13.31
N VAL A 212 -7.38 -8.31 12.06
CA VAL A 212 -6.45 -8.76 11.02
C VAL A 212 -5.00 -8.44 11.38
N ILE A 213 -4.74 -7.25 11.94
CA ILE A 213 -3.40 -6.85 12.39
C ILE A 213 -2.92 -7.75 13.55
N HIS A 214 -3.79 -8.08 14.50
CA HIS A 214 -3.47 -8.98 15.61
C HIS A 214 -3.12 -10.37 15.09
N GLN A 215 -3.93 -10.93 14.18
CA GLN A 215 -3.62 -12.22 13.54
C GLN A 215 -2.28 -12.18 12.79
N ALA A 216 -1.97 -11.11 12.07
CA ALA A 216 -0.68 -10.98 11.38
C ALA A 216 0.50 -10.94 12.36
N SER A 217 0.34 -10.24 13.49
CA SER A 217 1.34 -10.19 14.56
C SER A 217 1.52 -11.55 15.24
N ASP A 218 0.43 -12.26 15.50
CA ASP A 218 0.46 -13.59 16.11
C ASP A 218 1.08 -14.63 15.18
N LEU A 219 0.74 -14.59 13.89
CA LEU A 219 1.37 -15.40 12.86
C LEU A 219 2.88 -15.18 12.85
N ALA A 220 3.34 -13.91 12.86
CA ALA A 220 4.76 -13.59 12.92
C ALA A 220 5.46 -14.19 14.12
N ARG A 221 4.84 -14.06 15.29
CA ARG A 221 5.39 -14.55 16.57
C ARG A 221 5.47 -16.07 16.61
N VAL A 222 4.44 -16.78 16.13
CA VAL A 222 4.40 -18.24 16.09
C VAL A 222 5.45 -18.77 15.11
N MET A 223 5.50 -18.19 13.91
CA MET A 223 6.46 -18.58 12.89
C MET A 223 7.91 -18.35 13.35
N ASP A 224 8.22 -17.19 13.94
CA ASP A 224 9.55 -16.90 14.48
C ASP A 224 9.97 -17.89 15.56
N ARG A 225 9.04 -18.32 16.41
CA ARG A 225 9.31 -19.32 17.44
C ARG A 225 9.69 -20.67 16.81
N GLN A 226 8.90 -21.13 15.84
CA GLN A 226 9.14 -22.40 15.16
C GLN A 226 10.46 -22.42 14.41
N VAL A 227 10.77 -21.34 13.67
CA VAL A 227 12.05 -21.20 12.97
C VAL A 227 13.22 -21.28 13.94
N ARG A 228 13.14 -20.60 15.10
CA ARG A 228 14.19 -20.69 16.14
C ARG A 228 14.33 -22.09 16.72
N GLU A 229 13.22 -22.76 17.01
CA GLU A 229 13.23 -24.13 17.52
C GLU A 229 13.88 -25.08 16.51
N MET A 230 13.52 -25.00 15.23
CA MET A 230 14.11 -25.84 14.17
C MET A 230 15.59 -25.54 13.90
N SER A 231 16.03 -24.28 14.01
CA SER A 231 17.46 -23.92 13.85
C SER A 231 18.33 -24.28 15.06
N SER A 232 17.73 -24.59 16.21
CA SER A 232 18.43 -24.96 17.45
C SER A 232 18.68 -26.46 17.59
N VAL A 233 18.11 -27.26 16.69
CA VAL A 233 18.35 -28.70 16.53
C VAL A 233 19.50 -28.90 15.55
#